data_AF-A0A842UUI7-F1
#
_entry.id   AF-A0A842UUI7-F1
#
_cell.length_a   1.000
_cell.length_b   1.000
_cell.length_c   1.000
_cell.angle_alpha   90.00
_cell.angle_beta   90.00
_cell.angle_gamma   90.00
#
_symmetry.space_group_name_H-M   'P 1'
#
loop_
_entity.id
_entity.type
_entity.pdbx_description
1 polymer ?
#
loop_
_entity_poly.entity_id
_entity_poly.type
_entity_poly.pdbx_seq_one_letter_code
_entity_poly.pdbx_strand_id
1 'polypeptide(L)' 'MIPIHELLNKIRWDEHEDPEDYTLFYWDRVKNKLIRLKYSDILRTEGRHMIVERKTASGTEKVAIPMHRVRKVM' A
#
# COMPACT_ATOMS: atom_id res chain seq x y z
N MET A 1 -12.58 -6.53 12.70
CA MET A 1 -11.53 -6.47 11.66
C MET A 1 -11.23 -5.01 11.41
N ILE A 2 -10.01 -4.55 11.65
CA ILE A 2 -9.64 -3.15 11.41
C ILE A 2 -9.63 -2.91 9.90
N PRO A 3 -10.34 -1.89 9.36
CA PRO A 3 -10.24 -1.52 7.96
C PRO A 3 -8.80 -1.13 7.62
N ILE A 4 -8.29 -1.56 6.46
CA ILE A 4 -6.92 -1.21 6.04
C ILE A 4 -6.70 0.31 6.02
N HIS A 5 -7.75 1.09 5.75
CA HIS A 5 -7.69 2.56 5.78
C HIS A 5 -7.37 3.10 7.18
N GLU A 6 -7.89 2.50 8.25
CA GLU A 6 -7.58 2.93 9.62
C GLU A 6 -6.15 2.57 10.01
N LEU A 7 -5.67 1.38 9.62
CA LEU A 7 -4.28 1.00 9.84
C LEU A 7 -3.33 1.96 9.12
N LEU A 8 -3.61 2.26 7.85
CA LEU A 8 -2.81 3.20 7.08
C LEU A 8 -2.83 4.59 7.72
N ASN A 9 -3.99 5.05 8.20
CA ASN A 9 -4.09 6.33 8.87
C ASN A 9 -3.29 6.34 10.18
N LYS A 10 -3.33 5.25 10.95
CA LYS A 10 -2.53 5.12 12.18
C LYS A 10 -1.03 5.26 11.88
N ILE A 11 -0.50 4.46 10.96
CA ILE A 11 0.92 4.50 10.56
C ILE A 11 1.34 5.90 10.07
N ARG A 12 0.40 6.66 9.47
CA ARG A 12 0.70 8.01 8.97
C ARG A 12 0.81 9.07 10.05
N TRP A 13 0.01 8.96 11.13
CA TRP A 13 -0.13 10.02 12.14
C TRP A 13 0.50 9.68 13.48
N ASP A 14 0.73 8.39 13.74
CA ASP A 14 1.30 7.91 14.99
C ASP A 14 2.83 7.93 14.90
N GLU A 15 3.46 8.77 15.73
CA GLU A 15 4.91 8.94 15.80
C GLU A 15 5.66 7.71 16.33
N HIS A 16 4.95 6.76 16.93
CA HIS A 16 5.51 5.49 17.40
C HIS A 16 5.57 4.41 16.32
N GLU A 17 4.94 4.64 15.17
CA GLU A 17 4.84 3.67 14.08
C GLU A 17 5.87 4.03 13.00
N ASP A 18 6.78 3.11 12.68
CA ASP A 18 7.73 3.31 11.59
C ASP A 18 7.15 2.79 10.26
N PRO A 19 6.95 3.65 9.23
CA PRO A 19 6.49 3.24 7.91
C PRO A 19 7.33 2.14 7.26
N GLU A 20 8.62 2.05 7.57
CA GLU A 20 9.52 1.05 6.97
C GLU A 20 9.30 -0.36 7.49
N ASP A 21 8.75 -0.49 8.71
CA ASP A 21 8.40 -1.79 9.29
C ASP A 21 7.20 -2.43 8.60
N TYR A 22 6.34 -1.62 7.97
CA TYR A 22 5.11 -2.10 7.37
C TYR A 22 5.26 -2.52 5.92
N THR A 23 4.94 -3.79 5.67
CA THR A 23 4.86 -4.37 4.33
C THR A 23 3.43 -4.81 4.00
N LEU A 24 2.85 -4.21 2.97
CA LEU A 24 1.54 -4.58 2.45
C LEU A 24 1.66 -5.59 1.31
N PHE A 25 0.71 -6.51 1.24
CA PHE A 25 0.55 -7.44 0.14
C PHE A 25 -0.82 -7.25 -0.51
N TYR A 26 -0.82 -6.78 -1.76
CA TYR A 26 -2.03 -6.61 -2.53
C TYR A 26 -2.14 -7.68 -3.63
N TRP A 27 -3.37 -8.08 -3.95
CA TRP A 27 -3.62 -9.02 -5.04
C TRP A 27 -3.62 -8.29 -6.39
N ASP A 28 -2.64 -8.61 -7.24
CA ASP A 28 -2.58 -8.15 -8.61
C ASP A 28 -3.37 -9.11 -9.50
N ARG A 29 -4.45 -8.62 -10.13
CA ARG A 29 -5.31 -9.43 -11.01
C ARG A 29 -4.67 -9.73 -12.37
N VAL A 30 -3.73 -8.90 -12.83
CA VAL A 30 -3.05 -9.09 -14.12
C VAL A 30 -1.99 -10.17 -13.98
N LYS A 31 -1.22 -10.13 -12.89
CA LYS A 31 -0.17 -11.12 -12.57
C LYS A 31 -0.69 -12.31 -11.76
N ASN A 32 -1.95 -12.27 -11.35
CA ASN A 32 -2.64 -13.26 -10.52
C ASN A 32 -1.83 -13.71 -9.29
N LYS A 33 -1.20 -12.75 -8.60
CA LYS A 33 -0.31 -13.00 -7.47
C LYS A 33 -0.33 -11.88 -6.44
N LEU A 34 0.11 -12.20 -5.22
CA LEU A 34 0.38 -11.19 -4.20
C LEU A 34 1.64 -10.42 -4.56
N ILE A 35 1.50 -9.10 -4.68
CA ILE A 35 2.62 -8.20 -4.87
C ILE A 35 2.91 -7.54 -3.54
N ARG A 36 4.19 -7.59 -3.16
CA ARG A 36 4.73 -6.89 -2.01
C ARG A 36 4.83 -5.40 -2.33
N LEU A 37 4.38 -4.57 -1.41
CA LEU A 37 4.40 -3.12 -1.46
C LEU A 37 4.89 -2.63 -0.09
N LYS A 38 5.95 -1.81 -0.05
CA LYS A 38 6.34 -1.17 1.21
C LYS A 38 5.38 -0.03 1.50
N TYR A 39 5.09 0.22 2.77
CA TYR A 39 4.28 1.39 3.11
C TYR A 39 4.96 2.68 2.65
N SER A 40 6.30 2.77 2.72
CA SER A 40 7.07 3.93 2.23
C SER A 40 6.90 4.21 0.73
N ASP A 41 6.42 3.24 -0.07
CA ASP A 41 6.09 3.44 -1.48
C ASP A 41 4.70 4.10 -1.67
N ILE A 42 3.89 4.20 -0.61
CA ILE A 42 2.57 4.82 -0.64
C ILE A 42 2.72 6.33 -0.54
N LEU A 43 2.37 7.03 -1.62
CA LEU A 43 2.44 8.50 -1.66
C LEU A 43 1.27 9.15 -0.91
N ARG A 44 0.06 8.63 -1.12
CA ARG A 44 -1.17 9.12 -0.49
C ARG A 44 -2.32 8.14 -0.65
N THR A 45 -3.35 8.31 0.15
CA THR A 45 -4.63 7.59 0.03
C THR A 45 -5.72 8.55 -0.45
N GLU A 46 -6.51 8.14 -1.44
CA GLU A 46 -7.65 8.88 -1.99
C GLU A 46 -8.92 8.04 -1.87
N GLY A 47 -9.67 8.29 -0.79
CA GLY A 47 -10.90 7.56 -0.46
C GLY A 47 -10.66 6.06 -0.25
N ARG A 48 -11.04 5.25 -1.25
CA ARG A 48 -10.88 3.77 -1.23
C ARG A 48 -9.67 3.25 -2.01
N HIS A 49 -8.85 4.15 -2.54
CA HIS A 49 -7.65 3.82 -3.30
C HIS A 49 -6.41 4.35 -2.60
N MET A 50 -5.30 3.65 -2.76
CA MET A 50 -3.96 4.12 -2.38
C MET A 50 -3.15 4.38 -3.64
N ILE A 51 -2.51 5.54 -3.70
CA ILE A 51 -1.60 5.92 -4.77
C ILE A 51 -0.21 5.51 -4.33
N VAL A 52 0.38 4.62 -5.10
CA VAL A 52 1.71 4.05 -4.82
C VAL A 52 2.66 4.36 -5.93
N GLU A 53 3.91 4.54 -5.57
CA GLU A 53 5.00 4.73 -6.50
C GLU A 53 5.68 3.39 -6.77
N ARG A 54 5.67 2.94 -8.02
CA ARG A 54 6.27 1.67 -8.42
C ARG A 54 7.42 1.93 -9.37
N LYS A 55 8.58 1.36 -9.05
CA LYS A 55 9.74 1.34 -9.98
C LYS A 55 9.52 0.28 -11.05
N THR A 56 9.66 0.69 -12.31
CA THR A 56 9.57 -0.13 -13.51
C THR A 56 10.83 0.04 -14.37
N ALA A 57 10.97 -0.78 -15.41
CA ALA A 57 12.07 -0.66 -16.37
C ALA A 57 12.12 0.69 -17.11
N SER A 58 10.98 1.38 -17.23
CA SER A 58 10.88 2.69 -17.89
C SER A 58 10.97 3.88 -16.93
N GLY A 59 11.25 3.63 -15.65
CA GLY A 59 11.28 4.64 -14.60
C GLY A 59 10.18 4.42 -13.57
N THR A 60 9.69 5.50 -12.99
CA THR A 60 8.78 5.46 -11.84
C THR A 60 7.34 5.73 -12.27
N GLU A 61 6.45 4.76 -12.07
CA GLU A 61 5.01 4.89 -12.36
C GLU A 61 4.20 5.10 -11.07
N LYS A 62 3.14 5.90 -11.14
CA LYS A 62 2.17 6.04 -10.04
C LYS A 62 0.96 5.18 -10.34
N VAL A 63 0.63 4.27 -9.42
CA VAL A 63 -0.46 3.31 -9.59
C VAL A 63 -1.50 3.51 -8.49
N ALA A 64 -2.77 3.59 -8.88
CA ALA A 64 -3.88 3.58 -7.94
C ALA A 64 -4.31 2.13 -7.64
N ILE A 65 -4.14 1.68 -6.39
CA ILE A 65 -4.50 0.34 -5.95
C ILE A 65 -5.73 0.43 -5.04
N PRO A 66 -6.82 -0.30 -5.34
CA PRO A 66 -7.98 -0.36 -4.45
C PRO A 66 -7.62 -1.04 -3.13
N MET A 67 -7.97 -0.41 -2.02
CA MET A 67 -7.63 -0.86 -0.67
C MET A 67 -8.20 -2.25 -0.34
N HIS A 68 -9.38 -2.60 -0.86
CA HIS A 68 -9.98 -3.93 -0.69
C HIS A 68 -9.17 -5.07 -1.34
N ARG A 69 -8.14 -4.75 -2.14
CA ARG A 69 -7.24 -5.76 -2.72
C ARG A 69 -6.06 -6.07 -1.80
N VAL A 70 -5.84 -5.30 -0.74
CA VAL A 70 -4.86 -5.65 0.28
C VAL A 70 -5.36 -6.88 1.01
N ARG A 71 -4.55 -7.94 0.98
CA ARG A 71 -4.88 -9.24 1.58
C ARG A 71 -4.13 -9.49 2.88
N LYS A 72 -2.95 -8.89 3.02
CA LYS A 72 -2.08 -9.10 4.18
C LYS A 72 -1.24 -7.84 4.45
N VAL A 73 -0.98 -7.60 5.72
CA VAL A 73 0.02 -6.65 6.21
C VAL A 73 0.95 -7.44 7.13
N MET A 74 2.25 -7.20 7.02
CA MET A 74 3.29 -7.72 7.92
C MET A 74 4.06 -6.56 8.50
#